data_AF-A0A511D7E2-F1
#
_entry.id   AF-A0A511D7E2-F1
#
_cell.length_a   1.000
_cell.length_b   1.000
_cell.length_c   1.000
_cell.angle_alpha   90.00
_cell.angle_beta   90.00
_cell.angle_gamma   90.00
#
_symmetry.space_group_name_H-M   'P 1'
#
loop_
_entity.id
_entity.type
_entity.pdbx_description
1 polymer ?
#
loop_
_entity_poly.entity_id
_entity_poly.type
_entity_poly.pdbx_seq_one_letter_code
_entity_poly.pdbx_strand_id
1 'polypeptide(L)'
;MHVRPEDLEARARSAVLDFGGPLTPAELRRLAGDAGVIPIVLNGAGQPLDVGRRTRTIPDGLRRAVAARDGGCAFPGCDRRVSWCDCHHIRPWQDGGPTTLDNLVMLCKRHHRLVHHSGWTVRLPDGLPEFLPPRWIDPDQNPRRKPPPHLIA
;
A
#
# COMPACT_ATOMS: atom_id res chain seq x y z
N MET A 1 -26.38 0.68 4.60
CA MET A 1 -25.16 0.66 3.75
C MET A 1 -25.45 -0.15 2.50
N HIS A 2 -26.17 0.44 1.56
CA HIS A 2 -26.36 -0.14 0.24
C HIS A 2 -25.33 0.47 -0.71
N VAL A 3 -24.35 -0.33 -1.15
CA VAL A 3 -23.44 0.06 -2.24
C VAL A 3 -24.16 -0.27 -3.55
N ARG A 4 -24.33 0.72 -4.44
CA ARG A 4 -24.97 0.48 -5.74
C ARG A 4 -23.94 -0.09 -6.73
N PRO A 5 -24.35 -0.95 -7.68
CA PRO A 5 -23.46 -1.50 -8.70
C PRO A 5 -22.76 -0.44 -9.55
N GLU A 6 -23.43 0.69 -9.78
CA GLU A 6 -22.95 1.85 -10.54
C GLU A 6 -21.81 2.60 -9.83
N ASP A 7 -21.73 2.54 -8.49
CA ASP A 7 -20.61 3.07 -7.71
C ASP A 7 -19.34 2.20 -7.85
N LEU A 8 -19.48 0.94 -8.28
CA LEU A 8 -18.39 0.00 -8.53
C LEU A 8 -17.74 0.21 -9.92
N GLU A 9 -18.52 0.62 -10.91
CA GLU A 9 -18.04 0.77 -12.31
C GLU A 9 -17.18 2.03 -12.50
N ALA A 10 -17.35 3.04 -11.64
CA ALA A 10 -16.57 4.27 -11.65
C ALA A 10 -15.46 4.28 -10.57
N ARG A 11 -14.49 3.34 -10.64
CA ARG A 11 -13.23 3.37 -9.86
C ARG A 11 -13.41 3.87 -8.41
N ALA A 12 -14.25 3.20 -7.62
CA ALA A 12 -14.69 3.56 -6.26
C ALA A 12 -13.83 4.65 -5.55
N ARG A 13 -14.31 5.90 -5.59
CA ARG A 13 -13.73 7.06 -4.86
C ARG A 13 -14.56 7.49 -3.65
N SER A 14 -15.75 6.94 -3.45
CA SER A 14 -16.65 7.33 -2.38
C SER A 14 -17.56 6.20 -1.93
N ALA A 15 -18.01 6.24 -0.67
CA ALA A 15 -19.13 5.45 -0.17
C ALA A 15 -20.26 6.40 0.25
N VAL A 16 -21.51 6.11 -0.11
CA VAL A 16 -22.64 7.01 0.18
C VAL A 16 -23.42 6.45 1.38
N LEU A 17 -23.72 7.30 2.36
CA LEU A 17 -24.63 6.96 3.45
C LEU A 17 -26.08 7.12 2.98
N ASP A 18 -26.97 6.26 3.49
CA ASP A 18 -28.40 6.26 3.13
C ASP A 18 -29.09 7.63 3.38
N PHE A 19 -28.47 8.52 4.18
CA PHE A 19 -28.96 9.88 4.48
C PHE A 19 -27.89 10.99 4.45
N GLY A 20 -26.65 10.73 4.01
CA GLY A 20 -25.49 11.58 4.39
C GLY A 20 -24.55 12.06 3.29
N GLY A 21 -24.82 11.78 2.01
CA GLY A 21 -23.92 12.17 0.91
C GLY A 21 -22.65 11.31 0.82
N PRO A 22 -21.76 11.61 -0.15
CA PRO A 22 -20.56 10.82 -0.40
C PRO A 22 -19.51 11.03 0.71
N LEU A 23 -18.99 9.93 1.23
CA LEU A 23 -17.85 9.86 2.14
C LEU A 23 -16.57 9.69 1.35
N THR A 24 -15.51 10.35 1.79
CA THR A 24 -14.15 10.03 1.38
C THR A 24 -13.75 8.63 1.91
N PRO A 25 -12.75 7.97 1.28
CA PRO A 25 -12.24 6.69 1.77
C PRO A 25 -11.72 6.75 3.22
N ALA A 26 -11.21 7.91 3.66
CA ALA A 26 -10.72 8.12 5.02
C ALA A 26 -11.89 8.16 6.04
N GLU A 27 -12.97 8.86 5.70
CA GLU A 27 -14.17 8.94 6.54
C GLU A 27 -14.87 7.58 6.64
N LEU A 28 -14.95 6.85 5.52
CA LEU A 28 -15.47 5.49 5.51
C LEU A 28 -14.65 4.56 6.40
N ARG A 29 -13.32 4.61 6.33
CA ARG A 29 -12.44 3.80 7.21
C ARG A 29 -12.64 4.13 8.68
N ARG A 30 -12.84 5.40 9.03
CA ARG A 30 -13.08 5.83 10.41
C ARG A 30 -14.43 5.32 10.92
N LEU A 31 -15.50 5.53 10.16
CA LEU A 31 -16.84 5.02 10.49
C LEU A 31 -16.88 3.50 10.59
N ALA A 32 -16.24 2.81 9.64
CA ALA A 32 -16.16 1.35 9.66
C ALA A 32 -15.33 0.86 10.86
N GLY A 33 -14.21 1.53 11.16
CA GLY A 33 -13.40 1.25 12.35
C GLY A 33 -14.17 1.40 13.66
N ASP A 34 -14.93 2.47 13.83
CA ASP A 34 -15.78 2.72 15.00
C ASP A 34 -16.92 1.68 15.11
N ALA A 35 -17.41 1.17 13.98
CA ALA A 35 -18.43 0.13 13.89
C ALA A 35 -17.88 -1.31 14.00
N GLY A 36 -16.56 -1.50 14.14
CA GLY A 36 -15.93 -2.84 14.11
C GLY A 36 -15.99 -3.52 12.73
N VAL A 37 -16.29 -2.78 11.68
CA VAL A 37 -16.36 -3.23 10.28
C VAL A 37 -15.03 -2.94 9.59
N ILE A 38 -14.45 -3.95 8.92
CA ILE A 38 -13.23 -3.77 8.14
C ILE A 38 -13.62 -3.61 6.67
N PRO A 39 -13.47 -2.41 6.07
CA PRO A 39 -13.82 -2.22 4.67
C PRO A 39 -12.86 -3.00 3.80
N ILE A 40 -13.40 -3.88 2.95
CA ILE A 40 -12.63 -4.58 1.92
C ILE A 40 -12.79 -3.81 0.63
N VAL A 41 -11.73 -3.13 0.18
CA VAL A 41 -11.71 -2.53 -1.15
C VAL A 41 -11.41 -3.63 -2.15
N LEU A 42 -12.21 -3.79 -3.19
CA LEU A 42 -11.97 -4.78 -4.25
C LEU A 42 -11.51 -4.06 -5.53
N ASN A 43 -10.66 -4.71 -6.32
CA ASN A 43 -10.43 -4.27 -7.70
C ASN A 43 -11.64 -4.62 -8.60
N GLY A 44 -11.63 -4.21 -9.86
CA GLY A 44 -12.71 -4.52 -10.82
C GLY A 44 -12.93 -6.03 -11.08
N ALA A 45 -12.00 -6.89 -10.64
CA ALA A 45 -12.14 -8.35 -10.67
C ALA A 45 -12.54 -8.94 -9.29
N GLY A 46 -12.98 -8.11 -8.34
CA GLY A 46 -13.44 -8.57 -7.03
C GLY A 46 -12.32 -8.98 -6.07
N GLN A 47 -11.06 -8.57 -6.28
CA GLN A 47 -9.93 -8.98 -5.45
C GLN A 47 -9.58 -7.93 -4.38
N PRO A 48 -9.35 -8.34 -3.10
CA PRO A 48 -9.02 -7.41 -2.03
C PRO A 48 -7.75 -6.59 -2.27
N LEU A 49 -7.90 -5.26 -2.18
CA LEU A 49 -6.88 -4.22 -2.18
C LEU A 49 -6.70 -3.57 -0.79
N ASP A 50 -7.62 -3.83 0.12
CA ASP A 50 -7.57 -3.41 1.52
C ASP A 50 -8.24 -4.51 2.37
N VAL A 51 -7.58 -4.97 3.43
CA VAL A 51 -8.17 -5.90 4.41
C VAL A 51 -7.93 -5.45 5.85
N GLY A 52 -7.58 -4.18 6.06
CA GLY A 52 -7.29 -3.61 7.37
C GLY A 52 -6.30 -4.46 8.19
N ARG A 53 -6.56 -4.68 9.48
CA ARG A 53 -5.72 -5.52 10.36
C ARG A 53 -6.18 -6.97 10.50
N ARG A 54 -7.18 -7.43 9.74
CA ARG A 54 -7.78 -8.76 9.91
C ARG A 54 -6.77 -9.89 9.80
N THR A 55 -5.69 -9.70 9.05
CA THR A 55 -4.63 -10.67 8.87
C THR A 55 -3.27 -9.98 8.65
N ARG A 56 -2.22 -10.62 9.15
CA ARG A 56 -0.82 -10.30 8.81
C ARG A 56 -0.46 -10.84 7.42
N THR A 57 -1.08 -11.95 7.00
CA THR A 57 -0.86 -12.56 5.70
C THR A 57 -1.48 -11.69 4.62
N ILE A 58 -0.65 -11.25 3.69
CA ILE A 58 -1.06 -10.35 2.60
C ILE A 58 -1.83 -11.18 1.56
N PRO A 59 -3.12 -10.88 1.29
CA PRO A 59 -3.90 -11.59 0.28
C PRO A 59 -3.29 -11.47 -1.11
N ASP A 60 -3.48 -12.49 -1.96
CA ASP A 60 -2.90 -12.53 -3.30
C ASP A 60 -3.31 -11.34 -4.19
N GLY A 61 -4.55 -10.88 -4.07
CA GLY A 61 -5.04 -9.69 -4.78
C GLY A 61 -4.23 -8.44 -4.43
N LEU A 62 -3.98 -8.24 -3.13
CA LEU A 62 -3.20 -7.13 -2.62
C LEU A 62 -1.72 -7.28 -3.00
N ARG A 63 -1.16 -8.49 -2.93
CA ARG A 63 0.21 -8.75 -3.42
C ARG A 63 0.35 -8.42 -4.90
N ARG A 64 -0.62 -8.79 -5.73
CA ARG A 64 -0.65 -8.45 -7.17
C ARG A 64 -0.74 -6.95 -7.39
N ALA A 65 -1.55 -6.24 -6.62
CA ALA A 65 -1.67 -4.78 -6.72
C ALA A 65 -0.37 -4.06 -6.36
N VAL A 66 0.27 -4.46 -5.25
CA VAL A 66 1.59 -3.94 -4.86
C VAL A 66 2.63 -4.27 -5.95
N ALA A 67 2.62 -5.49 -6.50
CA ALA A 67 3.50 -5.89 -7.58
C ALA A 67 3.32 -5.08 -8.86
N ALA A 68 2.07 -4.79 -9.25
CA ALA A 68 1.76 -3.98 -10.43
C ALA A 68 2.24 -2.53 -10.26
N ARG A 69 2.10 -1.98 -9.05
CA ARG A 69 2.58 -0.64 -8.72
C ARG A 69 4.12 -0.55 -8.73
N ASP A 70 4.78 -1.51 -8.08
CA ASP A 70 6.23 -1.44 -7.81
C ASP A 70 7.10 -2.10 -8.90
N GLY A 71 6.53 -3.02 -9.69
CA GLY A 71 7.19 -3.74 -10.80
C GLY A 71 8.35 -4.65 -10.42
N GLY A 72 8.54 -4.92 -9.13
CA GLY A 72 9.69 -5.64 -8.60
C GLY A 72 10.16 -4.98 -7.32
N CYS A 73 11.45 -5.08 -7.00
CA CYS A 73 11.97 -4.38 -5.85
C CYS A 73 11.88 -2.86 -6.09
N ALA A 74 11.18 -2.16 -5.22
CA ALA A 74 10.96 -0.73 -5.29
C ALA A 74 12.18 0.10 -4.85
N PHE A 75 13.17 -0.54 -4.20
CA PHE A 75 14.36 0.14 -3.71
C PHE A 75 15.12 0.81 -4.89
N PRO A 76 15.56 2.07 -4.75
CA PRO A 76 16.23 2.81 -5.81
C PRO A 76 17.44 2.08 -6.38
N GLY A 77 17.53 1.98 -7.70
CA GLY A 77 18.62 1.28 -8.39
C GLY A 77 18.55 -0.26 -8.35
N CYS A 78 17.49 -0.86 -7.81
CA CYS A 78 17.30 -2.31 -7.86
C CYS A 78 16.48 -2.74 -9.09
N ASP A 79 16.93 -3.77 -9.78
CA ASP A 79 16.32 -4.36 -10.98
C ASP A 79 15.61 -5.71 -10.71
N ARG A 80 15.59 -6.18 -9.46
CA ARG A 80 15.01 -7.47 -9.12
C ARG A 80 13.53 -7.53 -9.45
N ARG A 81 13.15 -8.56 -10.19
CA ARG A 81 11.77 -8.83 -10.64
C ARG A 81 10.87 -9.22 -9.47
N VAL A 82 9.55 -9.10 -9.66
CA VAL A 82 8.52 -9.44 -8.67
C VAL A 82 8.69 -10.84 -8.08
N SER A 83 9.10 -11.83 -8.88
CA SER A 83 9.33 -13.22 -8.43
C SER A 83 10.44 -13.37 -7.39
N TRP A 84 11.28 -12.34 -7.20
CA TRP A 84 12.37 -12.31 -6.22
C TRP A 84 12.06 -11.40 -5.02
N CYS A 85 10.83 -10.93 -4.91
CA CYS A 85 10.43 -9.93 -3.94
C CYS A 85 9.24 -10.39 -3.11
N ASP A 86 9.14 -9.80 -1.92
CA ASP A 86 8.02 -9.95 -1.02
C ASP A 86 7.48 -8.58 -0.61
N CYS A 87 6.21 -8.53 -0.27
CA CYS A 87 5.59 -7.33 0.28
C CYS A 87 6.07 -7.12 1.72
N HIS A 88 6.51 -5.90 2.00
CA HIS A 88 6.97 -5.42 3.28
C HIS A 88 5.97 -4.40 3.85
N HIS A 89 5.60 -4.56 5.12
CA HIS A 89 4.80 -3.57 5.84
C HIS A 89 5.68 -2.39 6.25
N ILE A 90 5.33 -1.19 5.80
CA ILE A 90 6.11 0.04 6.07
C ILE A 90 5.99 0.45 7.52
N ARG A 91 4.76 0.56 8.02
CA ARG A 91 4.49 0.45 9.46
C ARG A 91 4.29 -1.03 9.76
N PRO A 92 5.15 -1.65 10.60
CA PRO A 92 5.03 -3.06 10.92
C PRO A 92 3.62 -3.42 11.42
N TRP A 93 3.11 -4.56 11.00
CA TRP A 93 1.78 -5.03 11.43
C TRP A 93 1.71 -5.21 12.96
N GLN A 94 2.80 -5.69 13.57
CA GLN A 94 2.92 -5.84 15.03
C GLN A 94 2.79 -4.51 15.78
N ASP A 95 3.21 -3.40 15.15
CA ASP A 95 3.12 -2.04 15.70
C ASP A 95 1.80 -1.35 15.30
N GLY A 96 0.80 -2.11 14.86
CA GLY A 96 -0.52 -1.60 14.47
C GLY A 96 -0.63 -1.13 13.02
N GLY A 97 0.34 -1.45 12.16
CA GLY A 97 0.25 -1.16 10.73
C GLY A 97 -0.87 -1.96 10.03
N PRO A 98 -1.66 -1.35 9.14
CA PRO A 98 -2.71 -2.06 8.40
C PRO A 98 -2.13 -2.84 7.21
N THR A 99 -2.83 -3.89 6.78
CA THR A 99 -2.53 -4.63 5.55
C THR A 99 -3.33 -4.00 4.41
N THR A 100 -2.77 -2.92 3.86
CA THR A 100 -3.37 -2.08 2.79
C THR A 100 -2.35 -1.80 1.70
N LEU A 101 -2.79 -1.37 0.51
CA LEU A 101 -1.88 -0.96 -0.56
C LEU A 101 -0.94 0.18 -0.12
N ASP A 102 -1.44 1.11 0.69
CA ASP A 102 -0.72 2.32 1.13
C ASP A 102 0.31 2.04 2.24
N ASN A 103 0.29 0.84 2.85
CA ASN A 103 1.24 0.43 3.89
C ASN A 103 2.13 -0.75 3.47
N LEU A 104 2.08 -1.15 2.19
CA LEU A 104 2.88 -2.24 1.65
C LEU A 104 3.82 -1.74 0.57
N VAL A 105 5.01 -2.33 0.47
CA VAL A 105 6.00 -2.09 -0.59
C VAL A 105 6.70 -3.38 -0.98
N MET A 106 7.02 -3.55 -2.26
CA MET A 106 7.69 -4.75 -2.77
C MET A 106 9.22 -4.63 -2.62
N LEU A 107 9.84 -5.56 -1.88
CA LEU A 107 11.28 -5.59 -1.62
C LEU A 107 11.88 -6.98 -1.87
N CYS A 108 13.07 -7.03 -2.49
CA CYS A 108 13.85 -8.26 -2.53
C CYS A 108 14.45 -8.57 -1.16
N LYS A 109 14.84 -9.83 -0.91
CA LYS A 109 15.41 -10.27 0.38
C LYS A 109 16.54 -9.37 0.91
N ARG A 110 17.39 -8.84 0.02
CA ARG A 110 18.48 -7.90 0.37
C ARG A 110 17.93 -6.59 0.94
N HIS A 111 17.05 -5.91 0.20
CA HIS A 111 16.53 -4.61 0.61
C HIS A 111 15.48 -4.73 1.72
N HIS A 112 14.78 -5.87 1.82
CA HIS A 112 13.92 -6.16 2.95
C HIS A 112 14.72 -6.11 4.27
N ARG A 113 15.88 -6.77 4.31
CA ARG A 113 16.78 -6.72 5.48
C ARG A 113 17.37 -5.33 5.72
N LEU A 114 17.80 -4.66 4.65
CA LEU A 114 18.35 -3.29 4.74
C LEU A 114 17.35 -2.33 5.39
N VAL A 115 16.10 -2.34 4.92
CA VAL A 115 15.03 -1.49 5.45
C VAL A 115 14.72 -1.85 6.90
N HIS A 116 14.67 -3.14 7.23
CA HIS A 116 14.41 -3.58 8.60
C HIS A 116 15.49 -3.22 9.64
N HIS A 117 16.76 -3.11 9.23
CA HIS A 117 17.88 -3.11 10.19
C HIS A 117 18.81 -1.90 10.12
N SER A 118 18.67 -1.02 9.12
CA SER A 118 19.70 0.00 8.83
C SER A 118 19.19 1.43 8.90
N GLY A 119 18.02 1.68 9.49
CA GLY A 119 17.47 3.03 9.69
C GLY A 119 16.95 3.70 8.42
N TRP A 120 16.80 2.95 7.33
CA TRP A 120 16.09 3.41 6.15
C TRP A 120 14.60 3.55 6.46
N THR A 121 14.00 4.66 6.02
CA THR A 121 12.55 4.86 6.14
C THR A 121 11.91 4.76 4.77
N VAL A 122 10.72 4.19 4.70
CA VAL A 122 9.90 4.12 3.49
C VAL A 122 8.63 4.92 3.70
N ARG A 123 8.17 5.65 2.69
CA ARG A 123 6.87 6.34 2.68
C ARG A 123 6.21 6.33 1.30
N LEU A 124 4.91 6.61 1.24
CA LEU A 124 4.12 6.71 -0.01
C LEU A 124 3.29 8.01 -0.03
N PRO A 125 3.93 9.18 -0.19
CA PRO A 125 3.24 10.47 -0.08
C PRO A 125 2.23 10.72 -1.22
N ASP A 126 2.46 10.10 -2.37
CA ASP A 126 1.67 10.20 -3.61
C ASP A 126 1.28 8.79 -4.11
N GLY A 127 1.22 7.82 -3.19
CA GLY A 127 0.96 6.43 -3.51
C GLY A 127 2.13 5.70 -4.16
N LEU A 128 3.32 6.31 -4.30
CA LEU A 128 4.51 5.67 -4.85
C LEU A 128 5.61 5.52 -3.78
N PRO A 129 6.38 4.40 -3.79
CA PRO A 129 7.44 4.20 -2.80
C PRO A 129 8.56 5.24 -2.88
N GLU A 130 8.88 5.82 -1.74
CA GLU A 130 9.99 6.73 -1.56
C GLU A 130 10.83 6.31 -0.34
N PHE A 131 12.13 6.28 -0.52
CA PHE A 131 13.09 5.78 0.46
C PHE A 131 13.95 6.92 0.97
N LEU A 132 13.94 7.11 2.28
CA LEU A 132 14.79 8.07 2.96
C LEU A 132 15.99 7.32 3.54
N PRO A 133 17.21 7.68 3.12
CA PRO A 133 18.41 7.13 3.75
C PRO A 133 18.50 7.55 5.23
N PRO A 134 19.18 6.76 6.07
CA PRO A 134 19.56 7.20 7.40
C PRO A 134 20.56 8.37 7.32
N ARG A 135 20.58 9.23 8.34
CA ARG A 135 21.38 10.47 8.37
C ARG A 135 22.89 10.26 8.18
N TRP A 136 23.41 9.09 8.51
CA TRP A 136 24.83 8.76 8.34
C TRP A 136 25.18 8.39 6.88
N ILE A 137 24.19 8.09 6.03
CA ILE A 137 24.37 7.96 4.57
C ILE A 137 24.17 9.32 3.88
N ASP A 138 23.22 10.11 4.37
CA ASP A 138 22.78 11.37 3.76
C ASP A 138 22.16 12.23 4.87
N PRO A 139 22.89 13.23 5.40
CA PRO A 139 22.45 14.02 6.54
C PRO A 139 21.10 14.72 6.33
N ASP A 140 20.82 15.15 5.09
CA ASP A 140 19.58 15.81 4.69
C ASP A 140 18.45 14.81 4.41
N GLN A 141 18.75 13.51 4.41
CA GLN A 141 17.83 12.42 4.13
C GLN A 141 17.09 12.61 2.81
N ASN A 142 17.81 13.06 1.78
CA ASN A 142 17.24 13.34 0.46
C ASN A 142 16.45 12.13 -0.05
N PRO A 143 15.14 12.30 -0.38
CA PRO A 143 14.32 11.17 -0.74
C PRO A 143 14.73 10.54 -2.07
N ARG A 144 14.70 9.21 -2.13
CA ARG A 144 15.13 8.44 -3.30
C ARG A 144 13.99 7.57 -3.80
N ARG A 145 13.73 7.62 -5.10
CA ARG A 145 12.67 6.84 -5.75
C ARG A 145 13.23 5.97 -6.86
N LYS A 146 12.60 4.83 -7.08
CA LYS A 146 12.70 4.11 -8.34
C LYS A 146 11.55 4.61 -9.24
N PRO A 147 11.81 4.94 -10.51
CA PRO A 147 10.73 5.31 -11.41
C PRO A 147 9.73 4.13 -11.54
N PRO A 148 8.42 4.40 -11.56
CA PRO A 148 7.43 3.36 -11.76
C PRO A 148 7.63 2.66 -13.11
N PRO A 149 7.33 1.36 -13.22
CA PRO A 149 7.53 0.60 -14.46
C PRO A 149 6.79 1.18 -15.67
N HIS A 150 5.63 1.81 -15.43
CA HIS A 150 4.79 2.40 -16.46
C HIS A 150 5.24 3.79 -16.92
N LEU A 151 6.28 4.37 -16.31
CA LEU A 151 6.86 5.67 -16.68
C LEU A 151 8.23 5.55 -17.37
N ILE A 152 8.71 4.33 -17.63
CA ILE A 152 10.00 4.04 -18.29
C ILE A 152 9.78 3.53 -19.73
N ALA A 153 8.53 3.59 -20.24
CA ALA A 153 8.17 3.18 -21.59
C ALA A 153 8.26 4.34 -22.58
#